data_AF-A0A979FUD5-F1
#
_entry.id   AF-A0A979FUD5-F1
#
_cell.length_a   1.000
_cell.length_b   1.000
_cell.length_c   1.000
_cell.angle_alpha   90.00
_cell.angle_beta   90.00
_cell.angle_gamma   90.00
#
_symmetry.space_group_name_H-M   'P 1'
#
loop_
_entity.id
_entity.type
_entity.pdbx_description
1 polymer ?
#
loop_
_entity_poly.entity_id
_entity_poly.type
_entity_poly.pdbx_seq_one_letter_code
_entity_poly.pdbx_strand_id
1 'polypeptide(L)'
;MVLVPVEAAKNTPTPTVPTVTNSVIEEFTRENIPENVTVYQVPASAGAGGVTKALKNLTHQDAALNAYEVKNATDSVKYYGRLVVRSCPKHRYGIGCAQWCPDCLNTGECHPRSGGCVCAPGTHGNRCQDYCGRGRYGDDCSKNCSAELRGRERADLPICDGLTVCTHDLQGCSCLPGFMRPYCNIVCPDGWYGPSCALRCNYCVDRNCSRDDGRCLIGCRDPALCTH
;
A
#
# COMPACT_ATOMS: atom_id res chain seq x y z
N MET A 1 2.45 1.58 -6.14
CA MET A 1 2.90 2.99 -6.20
C MET A 1 2.39 3.76 -4.97
N VAL A 2 3.24 4.52 -4.28
CA VAL A 2 2.85 5.40 -3.16
C VAL A 2 3.19 6.81 -3.59
N LEU A 3 2.20 7.70 -3.68
CA LEU A 3 2.43 9.10 -3.99
C LEU A 3 2.45 9.88 -2.68
N VAL A 4 3.61 10.41 -2.32
CA VAL A 4 3.75 11.29 -1.14
C VAL A 4 3.99 12.72 -1.65
N PRO A 5 3.16 13.70 -1.26
CA PRO A 5 3.44 15.10 -1.53
C PRO A 5 4.67 15.55 -0.74
N VAL A 6 5.55 16.30 -1.38
CA VAL A 6 6.58 17.07 -0.67
C VAL A 6 5.96 18.40 -0.31
N GLU A 7 5.55 18.55 0.95
CA GLU A 7 5.37 19.88 1.50
C GLU A 7 6.72 20.60 1.40
N ALA A 8 6.71 21.84 0.89
CA ALA A 8 7.88 22.69 0.89
C ALA A 8 8.25 22.99 2.35
N ALA A 9 8.99 22.07 2.97
CA ALA A 9 9.50 22.21 4.32
C ALA A 9 10.55 23.32 4.32
N LYS A 10 10.08 24.56 4.50
CA LYS A 10 10.93 25.69 4.88
C LYS A 10 11.57 25.30 6.21
N ASN A 11 12.87 24.94 6.17
CA ASN A 11 13.77 24.75 7.32
C ASN A 11 13.82 23.35 7.98
N THR A 12 13.96 22.27 7.20
CA THR A 12 14.59 21.04 7.70
C THR A 12 15.82 20.71 6.87
N PRO A 13 16.89 20.12 7.46
CA PRO A 13 18.08 19.73 6.73
C PRO A 13 17.65 18.80 5.60
N THR A 14 17.96 19.20 4.37
CA THR A 14 17.57 18.53 3.13
C THR A 14 17.95 17.06 3.23
N PRO A 15 16.99 16.12 3.37
CA PRO A 15 17.33 14.71 3.20
C PRO A 15 17.88 14.57 1.79
N THR A 16 18.96 13.81 1.61
CA THR A 16 19.50 13.46 0.29
C THR A 16 18.37 12.85 -0.53
N VAL A 17 17.78 13.67 -1.40
CA VAL A 17 16.63 13.27 -2.22
C VAL A 17 17.14 12.16 -3.13
N PRO A 18 16.56 10.94 -3.07
CA PRO A 18 16.92 9.88 -4.00
C PRO A 18 16.74 10.39 -5.43
N THR A 19 17.74 10.15 -6.27
CA THR A 19 17.81 10.71 -7.63
C THR A 19 16.57 10.29 -8.41
N VAL A 20 15.77 11.29 -8.83
CA VAL A 20 14.61 11.05 -9.70
C VAL A 20 15.11 10.46 -11.01
N THR A 21 14.68 9.25 -11.31
CA THR A 21 15.12 8.54 -12.52
C THR A 21 14.22 8.88 -13.71
N ASN A 22 12.95 9.24 -13.47
CA ASN A 22 12.03 9.74 -14.49
C ASN A 22 11.10 10.83 -13.91
N SER A 23 10.96 11.96 -14.60
CA SER A 23 9.98 13.02 -14.31
C SER A 23 8.76 12.85 -15.23
N VAL A 24 7.56 12.69 -14.67
CA VAL A 24 6.32 12.56 -15.44
C VAL A 24 5.39 13.68 -15.02
N ILE A 25 5.16 14.62 -15.92
CA ILE A 25 4.18 15.69 -15.76
C ILE A 25 2.90 15.10 -16.36
N GLU A 26 1.88 14.76 -15.53
CA GLU A 26 0.45 14.47 -15.85
C GLU A 26 -0.14 13.09 -15.48
N GLU A 27 -1.49 13.07 -15.49
CA GLU A 27 -2.42 12.12 -14.84
C GLU A 27 -2.40 10.67 -15.37
N PHE A 28 -2.55 9.71 -14.44
CA PHE A 28 -2.70 8.29 -14.74
C PHE A 28 -4.14 7.93 -15.10
N THR A 29 -4.36 7.45 -16.32
CA THR A 29 -5.62 6.77 -16.69
C THR A 29 -5.49 5.25 -16.56
N ARG A 30 -6.54 4.62 -16.02
CA ARG A 30 -6.60 3.18 -15.65
C ARG A 30 -6.71 2.24 -16.85
N GLU A 31 -6.82 2.78 -18.06
CA GLU A 31 -7.07 1.96 -19.23
C GLU A 31 -5.77 1.29 -19.68
N ASN A 32 -5.70 -0.03 -19.41
CA ASN A 32 -4.67 -1.00 -19.84
C ASN A 32 -3.46 -1.18 -18.90
N ILE A 33 -3.66 -1.22 -17.59
CA ILE A 33 -2.62 -1.64 -16.65
C ILE A 33 -2.52 -3.19 -16.69
N PRO A 34 -1.36 -3.80 -16.99
CA PRO A 34 -1.20 -5.25 -16.94
C PRO A 34 -1.34 -5.77 -15.50
N GLU A 35 -1.83 -7.01 -15.33
CA GLU A 35 -2.20 -7.58 -14.02
C GLU A 35 -1.06 -7.62 -12.98
N ASN A 36 0.18 -7.39 -13.39
CA ASN A 36 1.38 -7.37 -12.56
C ASN A 36 1.72 -6.00 -11.95
N VAL A 37 0.86 -4.98 -12.13
CA VAL A 37 1.12 -3.61 -11.65
C VAL A 37 0.03 -3.16 -10.67
N THR A 38 0.42 -2.94 -9.41
CA THR A 38 -0.48 -2.43 -8.37
C THR A 38 -0.52 -0.90 -8.40
N VAL A 39 -1.54 -0.36 -9.08
CA VAL A 39 -1.83 1.09 -9.16
C VAL A 39 -2.90 1.45 -8.13
N TYR A 40 -2.61 2.43 -7.28
CA TYR A 40 -3.58 3.00 -6.35
C TYR A 40 -4.01 4.37 -6.89
N GLN A 41 -5.31 4.59 -7.05
CA GLN A 41 -5.85 5.89 -7.43
C GLN A 41 -5.54 6.92 -6.34
N VAL A 42 -5.08 8.09 -6.76
CA VAL A 42 -5.19 9.33 -5.99
C VAL A 42 -6.36 10.10 -6.61
N PRO A 43 -7.27 10.71 -5.82
CA PRO A 43 -8.31 11.54 -6.41
C PRO A 43 -7.65 12.73 -7.09
N ALA A 44 -7.81 12.85 -8.41
CA ALA A 44 -7.46 14.06 -9.14
C ALA A 44 -8.74 14.80 -9.50
N SER A 45 -8.82 16.06 -9.10
CA SER A 45 -9.79 17.03 -9.61
C SER A 45 -9.40 17.41 -11.04
N ALA A 46 -10.40 17.41 -11.91
CA ALA A 46 -10.31 17.56 -13.36
C ALA A 46 -9.42 18.70 -13.87
N GLY A 47 -8.52 18.36 -14.81
CA GLY A 47 -8.17 19.19 -15.95
C GLY A 47 -6.68 19.56 -16.08
N ALA A 48 -5.94 18.82 -16.94
CA ALA A 48 -5.00 19.35 -17.93
C ALA A 48 -4.11 18.23 -18.53
N GLY A 49 -3.98 18.17 -19.86
CA GLY A 49 -2.65 18.46 -20.43
C GLY A 49 -1.86 17.45 -21.27
N GLY A 50 -2.12 16.14 -21.26
CA GLY A 50 -1.52 15.13 -22.17
C GLY A 50 0.03 14.86 -22.24
N VAL A 51 0.54 13.91 -21.44
CA VAL A 51 1.64 12.97 -21.74
C VAL A 51 1.29 11.58 -21.21
N THR A 52 0.81 10.69 -22.09
CA THR A 52 0.44 9.31 -21.75
C THR A 52 1.61 8.36 -22.04
N LYS A 53 2.57 8.17 -21.12
CA LYS A 53 3.30 6.89 -21.11
C LYS A 53 2.36 5.86 -20.52
N ALA A 54 1.58 5.20 -21.39
CA ALA A 54 0.73 4.11 -20.96
C ALA A 54 1.60 3.09 -20.20
N LEU A 55 1.24 2.77 -18.94
CA LEU A 55 1.90 1.75 -18.12
C LEU A 55 1.57 0.35 -18.67
N LYS A 56 2.00 0.07 -19.90
CA LYS A 56 1.80 -1.20 -20.60
C LYS A 56 3.14 -1.86 -20.83
N ASN A 57 3.16 -3.18 -20.73
CA ASN A 57 4.35 -4.00 -21.03
C ASN A 57 5.61 -3.58 -20.26
N LEU A 58 5.43 -3.13 -19.01
CA LEU A 58 6.54 -2.74 -18.16
C LEU A 58 7.47 -3.92 -17.89
N THR A 59 8.75 -3.64 -17.98
CA THR A 59 9.83 -4.58 -17.69
C THR A 59 10.52 -4.21 -16.38
N HIS A 60 11.45 -5.06 -15.92
CA HIS A 60 12.28 -4.78 -14.74
C HIS A 60 13.03 -3.46 -14.83
N GLN A 61 13.38 -3.07 -16.05
CA GLN A 61 14.13 -1.86 -16.33
C GLN A 61 13.28 -0.59 -16.19
N ASP A 62 11.95 -0.72 -16.22
CA ASP A 62 11.03 0.40 -16.00
C ASP A 62 10.78 0.66 -14.51
N ALA A 63 11.28 -0.18 -13.60
CA ALA A 63 11.21 0.07 -12.17
C ALA A 63 12.03 1.33 -11.83
N ALA A 64 11.35 2.36 -11.32
CA ALA A 64 11.93 3.67 -11.13
C ALA A 64 11.28 4.41 -9.96
N LEU A 65 12.00 5.41 -9.44
CA LEU A 65 11.40 6.46 -8.64
C LEU A 65 10.93 7.56 -9.59
N ASN A 66 9.63 7.75 -9.64
CA ASN A 66 9.00 8.74 -10.50
C ASN A 66 8.59 9.96 -9.67
N ALA A 67 8.73 11.14 -10.25
CA ALA A 67 8.20 12.38 -9.69
C ALA A 67 7.07 12.92 -10.58
N TYR A 68 6.02 13.43 -9.94
CA TYR A 68 4.84 14.04 -10.55
C TYR A 68 4.72 15.45 -10.01
N GLU A 69 4.47 16.42 -10.87
CA GLU A 69 4.28 17.80 -10.45
C GLU A 69 2.87 18.24 -10.83
N VAL A 70 2.06 18.57 -9.83
CA VAL A 70 0.73 19.15 -10.02
C VAL A 70 0.88 20.65 -9.91
N LYS A 71 0.62 21.36 -11.00
CA LYS A 71 0.69 22.82 -11.07
C LYS A 71 -0.71 23.41 -11.00
N ASN A 72 -0.93 24.31 -10.05
CA ASN A 72 -2.05 25.24 -10.01
C ASN A 72 -1.58 26.64 -10.48
N ALA A 73 -2.52 27.57 -10.67
CA ALA A 73 -2.22 28.92 -11.19
C ALA A 73 -1.16 29.70 -10.37
N THR A 74 -0.96 29.37 -9.10
CA THR A 74 -0.03 30.05 -8.19
C THR A 74 0.92 29.12 -7.43
N ASP A 75 0.81 27.80 -7.62
CA ASP A 75 1.55 26.83 -6.81
C ASP A 75 1.90 25.56 -7.60
N SER A 76 2.93 24.84 -7.17
CA SER A 76 3.36 23.57 -7.76
C SER A 76 3.71 22.57 -6.66
N VAL A 77 2.93 21.50 -6.56
CA VAL A 77 3.17 20.42 -5.58
C VAL A 77 3.80 19.24 -6.29
N LYS A 78 4.95 18.79 -5.77
CA LYS A 78 5.64 17.59 -6.27
C LYS A 78 5.27 16.37 -5.44
N TYR A 79 4.89 15.30 -6.12
CA TYR A 79 4.65 13.98 -5.58
C TYR A 79 5.73 13.03 -6.07
N TYR A 80 6.12 12.09 -5.23
CA TYR A 80 7.08 11.05 -5.60
C TYR A 80 6.43 9.70 -5.42
N GLY A 81 6.70 8.78 -6.35
CA GLY A 81 6.25 7.41 -6.22
C GLY A 81 7.19 6.40 -6.83
N ARG A 82 7.43 5.33 -6.08
CA ARG A 82 8.20 4.18 -6.54
C ARG A 82 7.31 3.24 -7.34
N LEU A 83 7.72 2.98 -8.58
CA LEU A 83 7.18 1.91 -9.42
C LEU A 83 8.01 0.65 -9.20
N VAL A 84 7.33 -0.42 -8.80
CA VAL A 84 7.92 -1.75 -8.62
C VAL A 84 7.34 -2.65 -9.71
N VAL A 85 8.21 -3.29 -10.48
CA VAL A 85 7.83 -4.25 -11.52
C VAL A 85 8.33 -5.63 -11.10
N ARG A 86 7.48 -6.67 -11.19
CA ARG A 86 7.78 -8.04 -10.75
C ARG A 86 8.48 -8.87 -11.84
N SER A 87 9.46 -9.71 -11.46
CA SER A 87 10.27 -10.54 -12.40
C SER A 87 9.50 -11.65 -13.06
N CYS A 88 8.35 -11.97 -12.50
CA CYS A 88 7.39 -12.88 -13.08
C CYS A 88 6.02 -12.23 -13.15
N PRO A 89 5.15 -12.71 -14.05
CA PRO A 89 3.73 -12.41 -14.03
C PRO A 89 3.13 -12.66 -12.65
N LYS A 90 1.99 -12.02 -12.37
CA LYS A 90 1.26 -12.26 -11.12
C LYS A 90 0.99 -13.76 -10.97
N HIS A 91 1.01 -14.24 -9.73
CA HIS A 91 0.79 -15.65 -9.37
C HIS A 91 1.87 -16.64 -9.85
N ARG A 92 2.99 -16.16 -10.44
CA ARG A 92 4.11 -17.03 -10.84
C ARG A 92 5.44 -16.64 -10.19
N TYR A 93 6.31 -17.62 -10.00
CA TYR A 93 7.66 -17.43 -9.49
C TYR A 93 8.65 -18.49 -10.02
N GLY A 94 9.92 -18.32 -9.67
CA GLY A 94 10.99 -19.26 -9.95
C GLY A 94 11.67 -19.01 -11.29
N ILE A 95 12.63 -19.88 -11.64
CA ILE A 95 13.33 -19.81 -12.92
C ILE A 95 12.32 -20.02 -14.05
N GLY A 96 12.30 -19.10 -15.02
CA GLY A 96 11.34 -19.12 -16.13
C GLY A 96 9.87 -18.91 -15.70
N CYS A 97 9.62 -18.47 -14.48
CA CYS A 97 8.26 -18.29 -13.93
C CYS A 97 7.39 -19.56 -14.01
N ALA A 98 8.02 -20.73 -13.91
CA ALA A 98 7.38 -22.02 -14.09
C ALA A 98 6.52 -22.47 -12.89
N GLN A 99 6.72 -21.87 -11.70
CA GLN A 99 6.05 -22.28 -10.47
C GLN A 99 4.91 -21.33 -10.12
N TRP A 100 3.86 -21.87 -9.49
CA TRP A 100 2.69 -21.12 -9.05
C TRP A 100 2.85 -20.63 -7.62
N CYS A 101 2.67 -19.34 -7.41
CA CYS A 101 2.69 -18.75 -6.09
C CYS A 101 1.62 -19.36 -5.18
N PRO A 102 1.89 -19.50 -3.86
CA PRO A 102 0.83 -19.73 -2.89
C PRO A 102 -0.11 -18.53 -2.84
N ASP A 103 -1.35 -18.69 -2.35
CA ASP A 103 -2.18 -17.51 -2.10
C ASP A 103 -1.67 -16.80 -0.86
N CYS A 104 -0.98 -15.69 -1.09
CA CYS A 104 -0.61 -14.72 -0.07
C CYS A 104 -1.85 -13.90 0.27
N LEU A 105 -2.26 -13.96 1.54
CA LEU A 105 -3.45 -13.29 2.06
C LEU A 105 -3.14 -11.85 2.48
N ASN A 106 -4.19 -11.12 2.85
CA ASN A 106 -4.12 -9.80 3.47
C ASN A 106 -3.18 -8.81 2.76
N THR A 107 -3.27 -8.77 1.44
CA THR A 107 -2.46 -7.92 0.53
C THR A 107 -0.96 -8.27 0.49
N GLY A 108 -0.56 -9.46 0.93
CA GLY A 108 0.80 -9.98 0.76
C GLY A 108 1.13 -10.26 -0.71
N GLU A 109 2.40 -10.09 -1.06
CA GLU A 109 2.94 -10.27 -2.41
C GLU A 109 3.86 -11.50 -2.46
N CYS A 110 3.64 -12.39 -3.43
CA CYS A 110 4.52 -13.54 -3.63
C CYS A 110 5.88 -13.10 -4.21
N HIS A 111 6.99 -13.56 -3.65
CA HIS A 111 8.33 -13.25 -4.13
C HIS A 111 8.61 -13.96 -5.46
N PRO A 112 8.93 -13.25 -6.56
CA PRO A 112 9.00 -13.83 -7.91
C PRO A 112 10.18 -14.81 -8.10
N ARG A 113 11.16 -14.82 -7.19
CA ARG A 113 12.28 -15.78 -7.22
C ARG A 113 12.10 -16.99 -6.29
N SER A 114 11.69 -16.78 -5.04
CA SER A 114 11.64 -17.82 -4.00
C SER A 114 10.25 -18.41 -3.79
N GLY A 115 9.18 -17.71 -4.23
CA GLY A 115 7.80 -18.15 -4.04
C GLY A 115 7.22 -17.91 -2.65
N GLY A 116 8.03 -17.47 -1.69
CA GLY A 116 7.55 -17.10 -0.35
C GLY A 116 6.70 -15.83 -0.38
N CYS A 117 5.73 -15.74 0.53
CA CYS A 117 4.93 -14.52 0.69
C CYS A 117 5.72 -13.45 1.43
N VAL A 118 5.67 -12.24 0.89
CA VAL A 118 6.12 -11.02 1.54
C VAL A 118 4.88 -10.33 2.08
N CYS A 119 4.82 -10.14 3.39
CA CYS A 119 3.62 -9.62 4.03
C CYS A 119 3.55 -8.10 4.03
N ALA A 120 2.31 -7.62 3.95
CA ALA A 120 2.02 -6.21 4.16
C ALA A 120 2.35 -5.83 5.62
N PRO A 121 2.70 -4.57 5.89
CA PRO A 121 2.80 -4.06 7.24
C PRO A 121 1.60 -4.45 8.11
N GLY A 122 1.88 -4.98 9.30
CA GLY A 122 0.85 -5.38 10.26
C GLY A 122 0.26 -6.78 10.05
N THR A 123 0.78 -7.54 9.06
CA THR A 123 0.44 -8.95 8.86
C THR A 123 1.70 -9.83 8.86
N HIS A 124 1.54 -11.10 9.21
CA HIS A 124 2.64 -12.06 9.31
C HIS A 124 2.16 -13.51 9.07
N GLY A 125 3.08 -14.45 9.20
CA GLY A 125 2.86 -15.86 8.86
C GLY A 125 3.32 -16.19 7.44
N ASN A 126 3.48 -17.48 7.16
CA ASN A 126 3.99 -17.98 5.87
C ASN A 126 3.12 -17.60 4.66
N ARG A 127 1.82 -17.35 4.87
CA ARG A 127 0.88 -16.87 3.85
C ARG A 127 0.30 -15.50 4.18
N CYS A 128 0.86 -14.78 5.16
CA CYS A 128 0.35 -13.49 5.64
C CYS A 128 -1.08 -13.57 6.20
N GLN A 129 -1.48 -14.74 6.68
CA GLN A 129 -2.83 -14.99 7.19
C GLN A 129 -3.11 -14.32 8.53
N ASP A 130 -2.06 -14.03 9.30
CA ASP A 130 -2.18 -13.55 10.66
C ASP A 130 -1.99 -12.03 10.74
N TYR A 131 -2.80 -11.38 11.57
CA TYR A 131 -2.67 -9.96 11.88
C TYR A 131 -1.87 -9.77 13.17
N CYS A 132 -0.99 -8.77 13.20
CA CYS A 132 -0.16 -8.48 14.37
C CYS A 132 -0.92 -7.94 15.59
N GLY A 133 -2.19 -7.60 15.41
CA GLY A 133 -2.98 -6.90 16.42
C GLY A 133 -2.65 -5.41 16.49
N ARG A 134 -3.42 -4.68 17.31
CA ARG A 134 -3.30 -3.22 17.41
C ARG A 134 -1.92 -2.79 17.91
N GLY A 135 -1.35 -1.77 17.26
CA GLY A 135 -0.10 -1.14 17.69
C GLY A 135 1.18 -1.90 17.32
N ARG A 136 1.08 -3.05 16.63
CA ARG A 136 2.24 -3.90 16.32
C ARG A 136 2.40 -4.14 14.82
N TYR A 137 3.66 -4.30 14.40
CA TYR A 137 4.01 -4.58 13.00
C TYR A 137 5.44 -5.13 12.88
N GLY A 138 5.89 -5.31 11.64
CA GLY A 138 7.23 -5.84 11.33
C GLY A 138 7.26 -7.36 11.37
N ASP A 139 8.44 -7.92 11.12
CA ASP A 139 8.65 -9.37 11.10
C ASP A 139 8.25 -9.96 12.46
N ASP A 140 7.38 -10.96 12.41
CA ASP A 140 6.75 -11.60 13.57
C ASP A 140 6.19 -10.60 14.61
N CYS A 141 5.71 -9.44 14.15
CA CYS A 141 5.05 -8.43 14.97
C CYS A 141 5.93 -7.86 16.10
N SER A 142 7.24 -7.85 15.86
CA SER A 142 8.27 -7.45 16.81
C SER A 142 8.37 -5.95 17.07
N LYS A 143 7.78 -5.11 16.20
CA LYS A 143 7.80 -3.64 16.34
C LYS A 143 6.51 -3.10 16.93
N ASN A 144 6.62 -1.95 17.60
CA ASN A 144 5.51 -1.25 18.23
C ASN A 144 5.46 0.22 17.77
N CYS A 145 4.28 0.71 17.41
CA CYS A 145 4.06 2.08 16.95
C CYS A 145 4.44 3.15 18.00
N SER A 146 4.19 2.89 19.29
CA SER A 146 4.50 3.81 20.41
C SER A 146 5.98 4.23 20.43
N ALA A 147 6.86 3.25 20.23
CA ALA A 147 8.31 3.43 20.23
C ALA A 147 8.80 4.26 19.03
N GLU A 148 8.12 4.13 17.89
CA GLU A 148 8.52 4.73 16.61
C GLU A 148 7.97 6.16 16.47
N LEU A 149 6.79 6.42 17.03
CA LEU A 149 6.17 7.75 17.05
C LEU A 149 6.69 8.66 18.17
N ARG A 150 7.78 8.29 18.87
CA ARG A 150 8.42 9.05 19.97
C ARG A 150 7.44 9.55 21.03
N GLY A 151 6.42 8.74 21.37
CA GLY A 151 5.44 9.11 22.38
C GLY A 151 4.47 10.23 22.00
N ARG A 152 4.22 10.48 20.69
CA ARG A 152 3.07 11.31 20.24
C ARG A 152 1.70 10.65 20.46
N GLU A 153 1.63 9.63 21.32
CA GLU A 153 0.39 8.97 21.70
C GLU A 153 -0.44 9.95 22.54
N ARG A 154 -1.37 10.63 21.89
CA ARG A 154 -2.47 11.28 22.58
C ARG A 154 -3.46 10.19 22.94
N ALA A 155 -3.94 10.16 24.18
CA ALA A 155 -4.95 9.20 24.63
C ALA A 155 -6.21 9.17 23.73
N ASP A 156 -6.48 10.29 23.05
CA ASP A 156 -7.63 10.47 22.16
C ASP A 156 -7.35 10.10 20.68
N LEU A 157 -6.11 9.81 20.29
CA LEU A 157 -5.73 9.50 18.91
C LEU A 157 -5.63 7.98 18.67
N PRO A 158 -5.99 7.50 17.46
CA PRO A 158 -5.79 6.10 17.08
C PRO A 158 -4.30 5.69 17.16
N ILE A 159 -4.04 4.47 17.64
CA ILE A 159 -2.69 3.91 17.71
C ILE A 159 -2.13 3.80 16.28
N CYS A 160 -0.86 4.18 16.07
CA CYS A 160 -0.18 4.23 14.77
C CYS A 160 -0.67 5.33 13.80
N ASP A 161 -1.39 6.35 14.28
CA ASP A 161 -1.77 7.51 13.46
C ASP A 161 -0.54 8.14 12.77
N GLY A 162 -0.64 8.36 11.46
CA GLY A 162 0.44 8.98 10.70
C GLY A 162 1.55 8.02 10.25
N LEU A 163 1.53 6.74 10.67
CA LEU A 163 2.66 5.84 10.45
C LEU A 163 2.58 5.14 9.09
N THR A 164 3.45 5.58 8.16
CA THR A 164 3.71 4.87 6.90
C THR A 164 4.85 3.87 7.11
N VAL A 165 4.61 2.60 6.77
CA VAL A 165 5.61 1.54 6.92
C VAL A 165 6.04 1.06 5.54
N CYS A 166 7.34 1.12 5.27
CA CYS A 166 7.96 0.51 4.10
C CYS A 166 8.59 -0.82 4.52
N THR A 167 8.24 -1.90 3.83
CA THR A 167 8.86 -3.20 4.05
C THR A 167 9.73 -3.55 2.83
N HIS A 168 9.74 -4.83 2.45
CA HIS A 168 10.50 -5.32 1.32
C HIS A 168 10.12 -4.60 0.01
N ASP A 169 11.07 -4.50 -0.92
CA ASP A 169 10.94 -3.78 -2.18
C ASP A 169 9.69 -4.15 -2.99
N LEU A 170 9.24 -5.40 -2.90
CA LEU A 170 8.05 -5.92 -3.57
C LEU A 170 6.73 -5.39 -2.98
N GLN A 171 6.69 -5.18 -1.66
CA GLN A 171 5.52 -4.69 -0.95
C GLN A 171 5.43 -3.15 -1.02
N GLY A 172 6.58 -2.49 -1.17
CA GLY A 172 6.69 -1.05 -1.14
C GLY A 172 6.35 -0.49 0.25
N CYS A 173 5.63 0.62 0.27
CA CYS A 173 5.15 1.22 1.52
C CYS A 173 3.62 1.24 1.57
N SER A 174 3.08 1.02 2.76
CA SER A 174 1.65 1.10 2.99
C SER A 174 1.35 1.50 4.42
N CYS A 175 0.10 1.88 4.67
CA CYS A 175 -0.40 2.05 6.03
C CYS A 175 -0.60 0.71 6.71
N LEU A 176 -0.54 0.71 8.04
CA LEU A 176 -0.96 -0.41 8.86
C LEU A 176 -2.46 -0.68 8.72
N PRO A 177 -2.93 -1.88 9.10
CA PRO A 177 -4.34 -2.20 9.05
C PRO A 177 -5.19 -1.20 9.84
N GLY A 178 -6.36 -0.86 9.30
CA GLY A 178 -7.25 0.13 9.91
C GLY A 178 -7.02 1.58 9.46
N PHE A 179 -5.94 1.86 8.71
CA PHE A 179 -5.59 3.19 8.24
C PHE A 179 -5.39 3.26 6.72
N MET A 180 -5.67 4.41 6.12
CA MET A 180 -5.44 4.69 4.71
C MET A 180 -4.67 5.98 4.43
N ARG A 181 -4.19 6.04 3.20
CA ARG A 181 -3.35 7.08 2.60
C ARG A 181 -4.06 8.44 2.50
N PRO A 182 -3.33 9.55 2.24
CA PRO A 182 -1.88 9.63 1.93
C PRO A 182 -0.94 9.56 3.13
N TYR A 183 -1.40 9.90 4.34
CA TYR A 183 -0.52 9.98 5.52
C TYR A 183 -0.82 8.93 6.59
N CYS A 184 -1.69 7.95 6.34
CA CYS A 184 -2.05 6.94 7.35
C CYS A 184 -2.68 7.53 8.62
N ASN A 185 -3.31 8.69 8.50
CA ASN A 185 -4.04 9.39 9.56
C ASN A 185 -5.56 9.36 9.36
N ILE A 186 -6.01 8.62 8.34
CA ILE A 186 -7.44 8.42 8.05
C ILE A 186 -7.76 6.97 8.35
N VAL A 187 -8.74 6.75 9.23
CA VAL A 187 -9.23 5.41 9.56
C VAL A 187 -10.03 4.82 8.41
N CYS A 188 -10.09 3.48 8.30
CA CYS A 188 -10.87 2.84 7.25
C CYS A 188 -12.35 3.24 7.33
N PRO A 189 -12.98 3.52 6.17
CA PRO A 189 -14.43 3.67 6.09
C PRO A 189 -15.12 2.34 6.37
N ASP A 190 -16.39 2.40 6.78
CA ASP A 190 -17.18 1.20 7.09
C ASP A 190 -17.23 0.23 5.90
N GLY A 191 -17.11 -1.05 6.20
CA GLY A 191 -17.05 -2.12 5.19
C GLY A 191 -15.69 -2.36 4.56
N TRP A 192 -14.65 -1.66 5.00
CA TRP A 192 -13.27 -1.83 4.56
C TRP A 192 -12.33 -2.10 5.72
N TYR A 193 -11.28 -2.88 5.47
CA TYR A 193 -10.30 -3.28 6.47
C TYR A 193 -8.94 -3.58 5.86
N GLY A 194 -7.98 -3.91 6.73
CA GLY A 194 -6.66 -4.37 6.34
C GLY A 194 -5.71 -3.24 5.95
N PRO A 195 -4.48 -3.58 5.49
CA PRO A 195 -3.45 -2.61 5.16
C PRO A 195 -3.93 -1.63 4.08
N SER A 196 -3.81 -0.32 4.35
CA SER A 196 -4.32 0.74 3.45
C SER A 196 -5.82 0.61 3.10
N CYS A 197 -6.61 -0.06 3.93
CA CYS A 197 -8.04 -0.33 3.71
C CYS A 197 -8.34 -0.97 2.36
N ALA A 198 -7.44 -1.84 1.89
CA ALA A 198 -7.53 -2.43 0.54
C ALA A 198 -8.48 -3.64 0.47
N LEU A 199 -9.00 -4.13 1.59
CA LEU A 199 -9.85 -5.32 1.66
C LEU A 199 -11.29 -4.93 2.01
N ARG A 200 -12.26 -5.69 1.48
CA ARG A 200 -13.70 -5.46 1.69
C ARG A 200 -14.34 -6.54 2.54
N CYS A 201 -15.25 -6.14 3.42
CA CYS A 201 -16.00 -7.04 4.30
C CYS A 201 -17.20 -7.67 3.60
N ASN A 202 -16.94 -8.39 2.50
CA ASN A 202 -17.99 -8.90 1.61
C ASN A 202 -18.86 -9.98 2.26
N TYR A 203 -18.34 -10.73 3.22
CA TYR A 203 -19.01 -11.88 3.83
C TYR A 203 -19.72 -11.56 5.16
N CYS A 204 -19.49 -10.37 5.72
CA CYS A 204 -20.13 -9.94 6.95
C CYS A 204 -21.58 -9.48 6.71
N VAL A 205 -22.45 -9.69 7.69
CA VAL A 205 -23.78 -9.08 7.71
C VAL A 205 -23.61 -7.55 7.68
N ASP A 206 -24.32 -6.90 6.76
CA ASP A 206 -24.23 -5.45 6.50
C ASP A 206 -22.83 -4.89 6.28
N ARG A 207 -21.85 -5.75 5.92
CA ARG A 207 -20.42 -5.41 5.82
C ARG A 207 -19.84 -4.88 7.13
N ASN A 208 -20.47 -5.19 8.27
CA ASN A 208 -20.03 -4.72 9.56
C ASN A 208 -18.90 -5.60 10.11
N CYS A 209 -17.69 -5.04 10.11
CA CYS A 209 -16.46 -5.74 10.44
C CYS A 209 -15.47 -4.82 11.15
N SER A 210 -14.54 -5.44 11.86
CA SER A 210 -13.35 -4.78 12.37
C SER A 210 -12.52 -4.21 11.21
N ARG A 211 -12.16 -2.93 11.30
CA ARG A 211 -11.27 -2.26 10.34
C ARG A 211 -9.83 -2.78 10.37
N ASP A 212 -9.44 -3.41 11.48
CA ASP A 212 -8.07 -3.86 11.72
C ASP A 212 -7.82 -5.21 11.03
N ASP A 213 -8.71 -6.18 11.24
CA ASP A 213 -8.52 -7.58 10.84
C ASP A 213 -9.70 -8.18 10.06
N GLY A 214 -10.75 -7.40 9.80
CA GLY A 214 -11.89 -7.84 8.98
C GLY A 214 -12.87 -8.79 9.68
N ARG A 215 -12.63 -9.12 10.96
CA ARG A 215 -13.52 -9.99 11.74
C ARG A 215 -14.93 -9.39 11.79
N CYS A 216 -15.94 -10.18 11.41
CA CYS A 216 -17.32 -9.72 11.41
C CYS A 216 -17.82 -9.48 12.84
N LEU A 217 -18.38 -8.30 13.10
CA LEU A 217 -18.77 -7.89 14.46
C LEU A 217 -20.15 -8.38 14.86
N ILE A 218 -21.03 -8.63 13.88
CA ILE A 218 -22.41 -9.08 14.08
C ILE A 218 -22.70 -10.42 13.36
N GLY A 219 -21.65 -11.11 12.93
CA GLY A 219 -21.73 -12.40 12.22
C GLY A 219 -21.61 -12.31 10.69
N CYS A 220 -21.60 -13.48 10.06
CA CYS A 220 -21.49 -13.64 8.61
C CYS A 220 -22.84 -13.95 7.96
N ARG A 221 -22.97 -13.59 6.68
CA ARG A 221 -24.15 -13.96 5.86
C ARG A 221 -24.30 -15.46 5.70
N ASP A 222 -23.17 -16.15 5.62
CA ASP A 222 -23.07 -17.61 5.68
C ASP A 222 -22.14 -17.96 6.86
N PRO A 223 -22.60 -18.72 7.87
CA PRO A 223 -21.78 -19.16 8.99
C PRO A 223 -20.50 -19.91 8.57
N ALA A 224 -20.51 -20.59 7.43
CA ALA A 224 -19.34 -21.30 6.90
C ALA A 224 -18.23 -20.35 6.42
N LEU A 225 -18.51 -19.06 6.24
CA LEU A 225 -17.54 -18.05 5.82
C LEU A 225 -16.90 -17.29 6.99
N CYS A 226 -17.33 -17.56 8.22
CA CYS A 226 -16.82 -16.92 9.44
C CYS A 226 -15.61 -17.66 10.06
N THR A 227 -15.16 -18.77 9.46
CA THR A 227 -14.18 -19.69 10.06
C THR A 227 -12.72 -19.49 9.64
N HIS A 228 -12.34 -18.33 9.10
CA HIS A 228 -10.93 -18.02 8.79
C HIS A 228 -10.57 -16.59 9.17
#